data_AF-A0A8H4LYH6-F1
#
_entry.id   AF-A0A8H4LYH6-F1
#
_cell.length_a   1.000
_cell.length_b   1.000
_cell.length_c   1.000
_cell.angle_alpha   90.00
_cell.angle_beta   90.00
_cell.angle_gamma   90.00
#
_symmetry.space_group_name_H-M   'P 1'
#
loop_
_entity.id
_entity.type
_entity.pdbx_description
1 polymer ?
#
loop_
_entity_poly.entity_id
_entity_poly.type
_entity_poly.pdbx_seq_one_letter_code
_entity_poly.pdbx_strand_id
1 'polypeptide(L)'
;MFQWLYHRIDPGHKFLKNIDQEVPPILKQLRYPFERSITKSQLAAVGGQNWSTFLGLLHWMMQLAQMLEGYTAGKYDEACMEAGVDVSADKIMFDFLTNAYREFLSLDEEMNDEDAERALAPHVEAMATAFEHSRSRYASELEMLEAENARLLEEIEDEEKLMADHAAVLETLDDHYKILDEDRIYLEEFSGQATQKMRKYEARNQVLQEELDKLDEEVKEAREERDGLQRAVEAQGISMQDIDRMTAERERLQEGIDSAMQRLDEAQTKVGEREGEAGRKLDEVERMVDKCNNLAYQIALIPETAANAKGQDYELQVMDDSGSLKGSGGTPSSSAERPLADATTGYKPGDIINLDVIDRLRSRCPELRKEISKRRGAAMVDMMKDHELLEGIKEAIEDKGSEVEALKHRVRAAQEEYEKTKEVTTAHKMASDAQIEKMEKEISRMRAGLSESVQLMEQREINTTIEYEQMVLRASSLREELHTEIARILNDVIMFKTHIQESLHEYESFVADVLEKELGVEEAKEDTQTMQH
;
A
#
# COMPACT_ATOMS: atom_id res chain seq x y z
N MET A 1 -75.91 0.66 -25.09
CA MET A 1 -74.53 0.55 -24.54
C MET A 1 -74.21 1.74 -23.63
N PHE A 2 -73.88 2.94 -24.14
CA PHE A 2 -73.54 4.12 -23.32
C PHE A 2 -74.50 4.36 -22.14
N GLN A 3 -75.80 4.48 -22.42
CA GLN A 3 -76.84 4.70 -21.40
C GLN A 3 -76.81 3.65 -20.29
N TRP A 4 -76.63 2.36 -20.63
CA TRP A 4 -76.60 1.27 -19.66
C TRP A 4 -75.35 1.31 -18.77
N LEU A 5 -74.18 1.59 -19.35
CA LEU A 5 -72.95 1.80 -18.58
C LEU A 5 -73.06 3.02 -17.67
N TYR A 6 -73.68 4.11 -18.15
CA TYR A 6 -73.86 5.30 -17.34
C TYR A 6 -74.81 5.09 -16.15
N HIS A 7 -75.91 4.33 -16.31
CA HIS A 7 -76.79 3.99 -15.18
C HIS A 7 -76.11 3.11 -14.11
N ARG A 8 -75.02 2.41 -14.43
CA ARG A 8 -74.18 1.72 -13.43
C ARG A 8 -73.22 2.65 -12.68
N ILE A 9 -72.91 3.81 -13.26
CA ILE A 9 -72.07 4.85 -12.64
C ILE A 9 -72.95 5.81 -11.81
N ASP A 10 -74.10 6.21 -12.35
CA ASP A 10 -75.09 7.09 -11.74
C ASP A 10 -76.51 6.54 -11.95
N PRO A 11 -77.05 5.78 -10.98
CA PRO A 11 -78.41 5.23 -11.05
C PRO A 11 -79.53 6.30 -11.02
N GLY A 12 -79.23 7.53 -10.59
CA GLY A 12 -80.21 8.60 -10.46
C GLY A 12 -80.47 9.38 -11.76
N HIS A 13 -79.56 9.31 -12.72
CA HIS A 13 -79.61 10.13 -13.92
C HIS A 13 -80.65 9.66 -14.95
N LYS A 14 -81.60 10.54 -15.26
CA LYS A 14 -82.61 10.34 -16.31
C LYS A 14 -82.19 11.07 -17.59
N PHE A 15 -82.02 10.32 -18.67
CA PHE A 15 -81.76 10.88 -20.00
C PHE A 15 -83.05 11.48 -20.57
N LEU A 16 -83.03 12.77 -20.94
CA LEU A 16 -84.24 13.53 -21.31
C LEU A 16 -84.18 14.11 -22.73
N LYS A 17 -82.99 14.25 -23.30
CA LYS A 17 -82.72 14.79 -24.65
C LYS A 17 -82.00 13.74 -25.50
N ASN A 18 -81.77 14.09 -26.76
CA ASN A 18 -81.02 13.24 -27.68
C ASN A 18 -79.57 13.05 -27.20
N ILE A 19 -79.04 11.83 -27.43
CA ILE A 19 -77.74 11.36 -26.96
C ILE A 19 -76.58 12.27 -27.44
N ASP A 20 -76.69 12.89 -28.63
CA ASP A 20 -75.69 13.84 -29.16
C ASP A 20 -75.53 15.12 -28.33
N GLN A 21 -76.50 15.42 -27.46
CA GLN A 21 -76.53 16.64 -26.63
C GLN A 21 -76.19 16.36 -25.17
N GLU A 22 -76.49 15.17 -24.66
CA GLU A 22 -76.25 14.79 -23.26
C GLU A 22 -74.88 14.14 -23.05
N VAL A 23 -74.34 13.41 -24.05
CA VAL A 23 -73.04 12.74 -23.90
C VAL A 23 -71.88 13.72 -23.65
N PRO A 24 -71.68 14.85 -24.37
CA PRO A 24 -70.52 15.72 -24.11
C PRO A 24 -70.51 16.33 -22.70
N PRO A 25 -71.61 16.88 -22.15
CA PRO A 25 -71.67 17.31 -20.74
C PRO A 25 -71.38 16.19 -19.75
N ILE A 26 -71.93 14.98 -19.97
CA ILE A 26 -71.69 13.81 -19.12
C ILE A 26 -70.20 13.43 -19.10
N LEU A 27 -69.55 13.37 -20.26
CA LEU A 27 -68.11 13.05 -20.35
C LEU A 27 -67.24 14.09 -19.66
N LYS A 28 -67.65 15.36 -19.70
CA LYS A 28 -66.98 16.45 -18.98
C LYS A 28 -67.14 16.32 -17.47
N GLN A 29 -68.33 15.95 -16.99
CA GLN A 29 -68.62 15.72 -15.57
C GLN A 29 -67.87 14.50 -15.03
N LEU A 30 -67.83 13.39 -15.79
CA LEU A 30 -67.00 12.21 -15.49
C LEU A 30 -65.50 12.46 -15.64
N ARG A 31 -65.07 13.67 -16.04
CA ARG A 31 -63.67 14.05 -16.31
C ARG A 31 -62.95 13.09 -17.27
N TYR A 32 -63.65 12.64 -18.31
CA TYR A 32 -63.06 11.75 -19.31
C TYR A 32 -61.83 12.40 -19.97
N PRO A 33 -60.62 11.79 -19.92
CA PRO A 33 -59.38 12.44 -20.34
C PRO A 33 -59.37 12.94 -21.79
N PHE A 34 -60.17 12.32 -22.66
CA PHE A 34 -60.24 12.65 -24.09
C PHE A 34 -61.56 13.35 -24.49
N GLU A 35 -62.30 13.95 -23.54
CA GLU A 35 -63.54 14.72 -23.76
C GLU A 35 -63.43 15.68 -24.97
N ARG A 36 -62.35 16.47 -25.02
CA ARG A 36 -62.09 17.44 -26.10
C ARG A 36 -61.89 16.84 -27.50
N SER A 37 -61.62 15.54 -27.61
CA SER A 37 -61.46 14.85 -28.90
C SER A 37 -62.79 14.44 -29.53
N ILE A 38 -63.88 14.43 -28.75
CA ILE A 38 -65.20 13.97 -29.15
C ILE A 38 -66.08 15.18 -29.47
N THR A 39 -66.41 15.36 -30.75
CA THR A 39 -67.25 16.45 -31.22
C THR A 39 -68.70 16.01 -31.44
N LYS A 40 -69.65 16.95 -31.29
CA LYS A 40 -71.10 16.69 -31.45
C LYS A 40 -71.46 16.05 -32.80
N SER A 41 -70.77 16.41 -33.88
CA SER A 41 -70.97 15.84 -35.22
C SER A 41 -70.57 14.36 -35.31
N GLN A 42 -69.54 13.93 -34.57
CA GLN A 42 -69.13 12.53 -34.53
C GLN A 42 -70.10 11.66 -33.72
N LEU A 43 -70.72 12.23 -32.68
CA LEU A 43 -71.75 11.55 -31.86
C LEU A 43 -73.07 11.30 -32.60
N ALA A 44 -73.36 12.06 -33.66
CA ALA A 44 -74.53 11.80 -34.53
C ALA A 44 -74.36 10.56 -35.43
N ALA A 45 -73.12 10.10 -35.67
CA ALA A 45 -72.80 9.00 -36.58
C ALA A 45 -71.66 8.11 -36.03
N VAL A 46 -71.88 7.53 -34.85
CA VAL A 46 -70.85 6.79 -34.08
C VAL A 46 -70.25 5.57 -34.78
N GLY A 47 -70.94 4.97 -35.75
CA GLY A 47 -70.51 3.75 -36.45
C GLY A 47 -69.55 3.95 -37.64
N GLY A 48 -69.04 5.17 -37.85
CA GLY A 48 -68.10 5.48 -38.93
C GLY A 48 -66.63 5.20 -38.58
N GLN A 49 -65.71 5.89 -39.25
CA GLN A 49 -64.25 5.77 -39.07
C GLN A 49 -63.78 5.99 -37.62
N ASN A 50 -64.55 6.70 -36.79
CA ASN A 50 -64.22 7.02 -35.40
C ASN A 50 -64.80 6.01 -34.39
N TRP A 51 -65.34 4.87 -34.83
CA TRP A 51 -65.92 3.85 -33.94
C TRP A 51 -64.92 3.32 -32.90
N SER A 52 -63.62 3.22 -33.24
CA SER A 52 -62.57 2.81 -32.30
C SER A 52 -62.44 3.76 -31.10
N THR A 53 -62.58 5.07 -31.32
CA THR A 53 -62.58 6.08 -30.24
C THR A 53 -63.80 5.91 -29.32
N PHE A 54 -64.98 5.67 -29.89
CA PHE A 54 -66.20 5.41 -29.11
C PHE A 54 -66.17 4.07 -28.37
N LEU A 55 -65.53 3.04 -28.94
CA LEU A 55 -65.30 1.76 -28.27
C LEU A 55 -64.33 1.92 -27.09
N GLY A 56 -63.24 2.68 -27.27
CA GLY A 56 -62.31 3.03 -26.18
C GLY A 56 -62.99 3.82 -25.05
N LEU A 57 -63.91 4.73 -25.39
CA LEU A 57 -64.75 5.42 -24.41
C LEU A 57 -65.66 4.45 -23.64
N LEU A 58 -66.37 3.56 -24.34
CA LEU A 58 -67.25 2.57 -23.70
C LEU A 58 -66.47 1.60 -22.81
N HIS A 59 -65.28 1.18 -23.22
CA HIS A 59 -64.37 0.37 -22.41
C HIS A 59 -63.92 1.11 -21.14
N TRP A 60 -63.54 2.38 -21.25
CA TRP A 60 -63.18 3.20 -20.09
C TRP A 60 -64.36 3.38 -19.13
N MET A 61 -65.58 3.62 -19.63
CA MET A 61 -66.79 3.68 -18.78
C MET A 61 -67.11 2.34 -18.11
N MET A 62 -66.87 1.21 -18.80
CA MET A 62 -67.02 -0.13 -18.21
C MET A 62 -66.00 -0.36 -17.09
N GLN A 63 -64.74 0.03 -17.28
CA GLN A 63 -63.72 -0.05 -16.22
C GLN A 63 -64.08 0.86 -15.04
N LEU A 64 -64.54 2.08 -15.29
CA LEU A 64 -64.99 3.01 -14.25
C LEU A 64 -66.17 2.43 -13.44
N ALA A 65 -67.17 1.86 -14.11
CA ALA A 65 -68.29 1.17 -13.45
C ALA A 65 -67.80 -0.04 -12.61
N GLN A 66 -66.88 -0.85 -13.14
CA GLN A 66 -66.29 -1.98 -12.41
C GLN A 66 -65.47 -1.55 -11.18
N MET A 67 -64.74 -0.42 -11.26
CA MET A 67 -64.04 0.12 -10.08
C MET A 67 -65.02 0.64 -9.04
N LEU A 68 -66.08 1.38 -9.44
CA LEU A 68 -67.12 1.85 -8.52
C LEU A 68 -67.85 0.70 -7.83
N GLU A 69 -68.26 -0.33 -8.59
CA GLU A 69 -68.78 -1.59 -8.03
C GLU A 69 -67.76 -2.24 -7.08
N GLY A 70 -66.47 -2.22 -7.42
CA GLY A 70 -65.37 -2.72 -6.60
C GLY A 70 -65.21 -1.98 -5.26
N TYR A 71 -65.31 -0.65 -5.24
CA TYR A 71 -65.32 0.15 -4.01
C TYR A 71 -66.54 -0.18 -3.14
N THR A 72 -67.74 -0.23 -3.71
CA THR A 72 -68.96 -0.59 -2.95
C THR A 72 -68.91 -2.02 -2.39
N ALA A 73 -68.20 -2.93 -3.08
CA ALA A 73 -68.02 -4.32 -2.64
C ALA A 73 -66.81 -4.52 -1.70
N GLY A 74 -66.05 -3.47 -1.36
CA GLY A 74 -64.88 -3.57 -0.49
C GLY A 74 -63.64 -4.26 -1.09
N LYS A 75 -63.54 -4.36 -2.42
CA LYS A 75 -62.42 -5.09 -3.07
C LYS A 75 -61.06 -4.42 -2.92
N TYR A 76 -61.03 -3.18 -2.44
CA TYR A 76 -59.83 -2.38 -2.26
C TYR A 76 -59.50 -2.14 -0.78
N ASP A 77 -60.28 -2.69 0.14
CA ASP A 77 -60.15 -2.44 1.59
C ASP A 77 -58.77 -2.90 2.11
N GLU A 78 -58.29 -4.05 1.63
CA GLU A 78 -56.94 -4.59 1.93
C GLU A 78 -55.82 -3.69 1.36
N ALA A 79 -56.01 -3.08 0.18
CA ALA A 79 -55.04 -2.17 -0.42
C ALA A 79 -55.03 -0.78 0.27
N CYS A 80 -56.14 -0.39 0.89
CA CYS A 80 -56.17 0.77 1.80
C CYS A 80 -55.42 0.47 3.11
N MET A 81 -55.55 -0.75 3.64
CA MET A 81 -54.83 -1.22 4.82
C MET A 81 -53.31 -1.26 4.57
N GLU A 82 -52.86 -1.77 3.43
CA GLU A 82 -51.45 -1.74 2.99
C GLU A 82 -50.92 -0.29 2.86
N ALA A 83 -51.77 0.66 2.47
CA ALA A 83 -51.46 2.09 2.43
C ALA A 83 -51.53 2.79 3.81
N GLY A 84 -51.76 2.05 4.90
CA GLY A 84 -51.81 2.57 6.27
C GLY A 84 -53.15 3.20 6.69
N VAL A 85 -54.24 2.93 5.97
CA VAL A 85 -55.58 3.44 6.27
C VAL A 85 -56.55 2.28 6.47
N ASP A 86 -56.85 1.94 7.73
CA ASP A 86 -57.87 0.94 8.05
C ASP A 86 -59.28 1.53 7.88
N VAL A 87 -59.96 1.09 6.81
CA VAL A 87 -61.35 1.47 6.50
C VAL A 87 -62.36 0.47 7.10
N SER A 88 -61.90 -0.65 7.67
CA SER A 88 -62.79 -1.74 8.13
C SER A 88 -63.70 -1.32 9.28
N ALA A 89 -63.15 -0.66 10.30
CA ALA A 89 -63.90 -0.12 11.42
C ALA A 89 -64.91 0.95 10.98
N ASP A 90 -64.47 1.92 10.17
CA ASP A 90 -65.31 2.99 9.62
C ASP A 90 -66.48 2.42 8.82
N LYS A 91 -66.24 1.38 8.00
CA LYS A 91 -67.29 0.73 7.21
C LYS A 91 -68.36 0.08 8.09
N ILE A 92 -67.98 -0.61 9.17
CA ILE A 92 -68.92 -1.18 10.15
C ILE A 92 -69.73 -0.05 10.82
N MET A 93 -69.08 1.06 11.18
CA MET A 93 -69.75 2.25 11.73
C MET A 93 -70.74 2.88 10.74
N PHE A 94 -70.35 3.04 9.47
CA PHE A 94 -71.20 3.62 8.42
C PHE A 94 -72.37 2.71 8.05
N ASP A 95 -72.19 1.39 8.00
CA ASP A 95 -73.27 0.42 7.78
C ASP A 95 -74.26 0.43 8.96
N PHE A 96 -73.77 0.51 10.20
CA PHE A 96 -74.62 0.73 11.37
C PHE A 96 -75.41 2.03 11.25
N LEU A 97 -74.73 3.17 11.10
CA LEU A 97 -75.34 4.50 11.03
C LEU A 97 -76.35 4.62 9.89
N THR A 98 -76.04 4.06 8.71
CA THR A 98 -76.94 4.14 7.53
C THR A 98 -78.22 3.34 7.76
N ASN A 99 -78.13 2.15 8.34
CA ASN A 99 -79.30 1.32 8.61
C ASN A 99 -80.12 1.84 9.80
N ALA A 100 -79.46 2.20 10.90
CA ALA A 100 -80.08 2.84 12.07
C ALA A 100 -80.79 4.15 11.70
N TYR A 101 -80.17 5.01 10.88
CA TYR A 101 -80.78 6.26 10.43
C TYR A 101 -81.94 6.02 9.44
N ARG A 102 -81.86 4.97 8.61
CA ARG A 102 -82.98 4.58 7.73
C ARG A 102 -84.17 4.09 8.53
N GLU A 103 -83.96 3.28 9.56
CA GLU A 103 -85.02 2.80 10.46
C GLU A 103 -85.62 3.99 11.21
N PHE A 104 -84.77 4.87 11.79
CA PHE A 104 -85.18 6.12 12.43
C PHE A 104 -86.05 7.02 11.53
N LEU A 105 -85.70 7.19 10.25
CA LEU A 105 -86.51 7.94 9.27
C LEU A 105 -87.84 7.25 8.89
N SER A 106 -88.05 6.01 9.33
CA SER A 106 -89.31 5.28 9.13
C SER A 106 -90.15 5.13 10.42
N LEU A 107 -89.61 5.55 11.57
CA LEU A 107 -90.38 5.71 12.80
C LEU A 107 -91.34 6.91 12.67
N ASP A 108 -92.51 6.79 13.28
CA ASP A 108 -93.51 7.86 13.31
C ASP A 108 -93.22 8.84 14.47
N GLU A 109 -93.57 10.12 14.34
CA GLU A 109 -93.29 11.16 15.36
C GLU A 109 -94.06 10.93 16.67
N GLU A 110 -95.04 10.03 16.68
CA GLU A 110 -95.84 9.63 17.86
C GLU A 110 -95.26 8.43 18.65
N MET A 111 -94.10 7.86 18.26
CA MET A 111 -93.51 6.72 18.97
C MET A 111 -92.74 7.11 20.24
N ASN A 112 -92.88 6.29 21.29
CA ASN A 112 -92.14 6.45 22.55
C ASN A 112 -90.66 6.04 22.40
N ASP A 113 -89.79 6.68 23.19
CA ASP A 113 -88.34 6.41 23.22
C ASP A 113 -87.99 4.92 23.44
N GLU A 114 -88.72 4.20 24.31
CA GLU A 114 -88.49 2.77 24.58
C GLU A 114 -88.70 1.88 23.32
N ASP A 115 -89.63 2.24 22.44
CA ASP A 115 -89.88 1.48 21.21
C ASP A 115 -88.87 1.86 20.11
N ALA A 116 -88.37 3.09 20.11
CA ALA A 116 -87.25 3.51 19.26
C ALA A 116 -85.94 2.80 19.64
N GLU A 117 -85.63 2.66 20.93
CA GLU A 117 -84.49 1.86 21.41
C GLU A 117 -84.62 0.38 20.99
N ARG A 118 -85.84 -0.19 21.09
CA ARG A 118 -86.10 -1.57 20.64
C ARG A 118 -85.92 -1.75 19.13
N ALA A 119 -86.25 -0.75 18.31
CA ALA A 119 -86.00 -0.77 16.87
C ALA A 119 -84.50 -0.68 16.52
N LEU A 120 -83.71 0.04 17.32
CA LEU A 120 -82.26 0.21 17.12
C LEU A 120 -81.41 -0.96 17.65
N ALA A 121 -81.89 -1.67 18.68
CA ALA A 121 -81.22 -2.84 19.28
C ALA A 121 -80.62 -3.87 18.28
N PRO A 122 -81.36 -4.37 17.26
CA PRO A 122 -80.80 -5.33 16.30
C PRO A 122 -79.64 -4.76 15.46
N HIS A 123 -79.61 -3.45 15.21
CA HIS A 123 -78.49 -2.82 14.50
C HIS A 123 -77.24 -2.73 15.39
N VAL A 124 -77.42 -2.48 16.69
CA VAL A 124 -76.31 -2.49 17.67
C VAL A 124 -75.73 -3.90 17.83
N GLU A 125 -76.57 -4.94 17.86
CA GLU A 125 -76.12 -6.34 17.92
C GLU A 125 -75.37 -6.77 16.64
N ALA A 126 -75.88 -6.38 15.46
CA ALA A 126 -75.19 -6.62 14.19
C ALA A 126 -73.82 -5.91 14.13
N MET A 127 -73.72 -4.67 14.62
CA MET A 127 -72.47 -3.94 14.75
C MET A 127 -71.49 -4.64 15.69
N ALA A 128 -71.95 -5.07 16.88
CA ALA A 128 -71.12 -5.75 17.86
C ALA A 128 -70.55 -7.08 17.33
N THR A 129 -71.37 -7.88 16.63
CA THR A 129 -70.92 -9.14 16.02
C THR A 129 -69.93 -8.92 14.87
N ALA A 130 -70.09 -7.86 14.07
CA ALA A 130 -69.12 -7.49 13.03
C ALA A 130 -67.76 -7.09 13.63
N PHE A 131 -67.75 -6.28 14.70
CA PHE A 131 -66.52 -5.93 15.43
C PHE A 131 -65.85 -7.15 16.08
N GLU A 132 -66.61 -8.07 16.66
CA GLU A 132 -66.05 -9.29 17.26
C GLU A 132 -65.43 -10.21 16.19
N HIS A 133 -66.04 -10.32 15.01
CA HIS A 133 -65.47 -11.07 13.89
C HIS A 133 -64.15 -10.43 13.40
N SER A 134 -64.11 -9.10 13.24
CA SER A 134 -62.88 -8.38 12.87
C SER A 134 -61.79 -8.53 13.92
N ARG A 135 -62.14 -8.41 15.21
CA ARG A 135 -61.23 -8.63 16.35
C ARG A 135 -60.66 -10.04 16.34
N SER A 136 -61.48 -11.06 16.06
CA SER A 136 -61.02 -12.45 15.97
C SER A 136 -60.05 -12.68 14.80
N ARG A 137 -60.22 -12.01 13.65
CA ARG A 137 -59.22 -12.04 12.55
C ARG A 137 -57.89 -11.48 13.04
N TYR A 138 -57.89 -10.26 13.57
CA TYR A 138 -56.67 -9.60 14.04
C TYR A 138 -55.99 -10.34 15.19
N ALA A 139 -56.75 -10.96 16.10
CA ALA A 139 -56.18 -11.79 17.17
C ALA A 139 -55.48 -13.06 16.64
N SER A 140 -56.06 -13.73 15.65
CA SER A 140 -55.43 -14.88 14.99
C SER A 140 -54.19 -14.48 14.18
N GLU A 141 -54.19 -13.29 13.58
CA GLU A 141 -53.04 -12.75 12.86
C GLU A 141 -51.90 -12.37 13.81
N LEU A 142 -52.22 -11.78 14.97
CA LEU A 142 -51.27 -11.50 16.03
C LEU A 142 -50.62 -12.80 16.57
N GLU A 143 -51.43 -13.83 16.88
CA GLU A 143 -50.92 -15.13 17.35
C GLU A 143 -49.96 -15.79 16.33
N MET A 144 -50.28 -15.69 15.04
CA MET A 144 -49.40 -16.18 13.96
C MET A 144 -48.08 -15.38 13.88
N LEU A 145 -48.14 -14.05 14.01
CA LEU A 145 -46.94 -13.19 14.00
C LEU A 145 -46.08 -13.38 15.25
N GLU A 146 -46.68 -13.57 16.43
CA GLU A 146 -45.97 -13.89 17.67
C GLU A 146 -45.26 -15.25 17.57
N ALA A 147 -45.92 -16.26 17.00
CA ALA A 147 -45.32 -17.58 16.76
C ALA A 147 -44.19 -17.53 15.72
N GLU A 148 -44.32 -16.74 14.65
CA GLU A 148 -43.25 -16.52 13.66
C GLU A 148 -42.06 -15.76 14.29
N ASN A 149 -42.32 -14.73 15.10
CA ASN A 149 -41.29 -13.98 15.80
C ASN A 149 -40.50 -14.87 16.77
N ALA A 150 -41.19 -15.70 17.55
CA ALA A 150 -40.56 -16.68 18.44
C ALA A 150 -39.67 -17.68 17.67
N ARG A 151 -40.13 -18.17 16.51
CA ARG A 151 -39.34 -19.07 15.65
C ARG A 151 -38.10 -18.38 15.07
N LEU A 152 -38.23 -17.13 14.64
CA LEU A 152 -37.11 -16.34 14.10
C LEU A 152 -36.08 -16.01 15.19
N LEU A 153 -36.51 -15.77 16.43
CA LEU A 153 -35.58 -15.58 17.56
C LEU A 153 -34.80 -16.86 17.89
N GLU A 154 -35.45 -18.04 17.83
CA GLU A 154 -34.77 -19.33 17.99
C GLU A 154 -33.75 -19.59 16.85
N GLU A 155 -34.14 -19.28 15.61
CA GLU A 155 -33.27 -19.37 14.42
C GLU A 155 -32.04 -18.45 14.53
N ILE A 156 -32.21 -17.22 15.03
CA ILE A 156 -31.10 -16.28 15.32
C ILE A 156 -30.20 -16.81 16.45
N GLU A 157 -30.75 -17.34 17.54
CA GLU A 157 -29.93 -17.86 18.65
C GLU A 157 -29.06 -19.06 18.22
N ASP A 158 -29.57 -19.90 17.32
CA ASP A 158 -28.82 -21.01 16.76
C ASP A 158 -27.77 -20.56 15.72
N GLU A 159 -28.05 -19.54 14.90
CA GLU A 159 -27.02 -18.91 14.06
C GLU A 159 -25.91 -18.24 14.90
N GLU A 160 -26.25 -17.57 16.01
CA GLU A 160 -25.27 -16.96 16.92
C GLU A 160 -24.36 -18.01 17.58
N LYS A 161 -24.91 -19.16 18.01
CA LYS A 161 -24.11 -20.30 18.52
C LYS A 161 -23.18 -20.84 17.44
N LEU A 162 -23.69 -21.06 16.23
CA LEU A 162 -22.88 -21.52 15.10
C LEU A 162 -21.76 -20.52 14.77
N MET A 163 -22.04 -19.22 14.79
CA MET A 163 -21.04 -18.16 14.59
C MET A 163 -19.96 -18.17 15.68
N ALA A 164 -20.33 -18.39 16.94
CA ALA A 164 -19.38 -18.52 18.04
C ALA A 164 -18.48 -19.77 17.89
N ASP A 165 -19.05 -20.92 17.54
CA ASP A 165 -18.30 -22.14 17.25
C ASP A 165 -17.35 -21.96 16.05
N HIS A 166 -17.81 -21.31 14.97
CA HIS A 166 -16.96 -20.97 13.82
C HIS A 166 -15.82 -20.01 14.20
N ALA A 167 -16.06 -19.05 15.08
CA ALA A 167 -15.03 -18.13 15.56
C ALA A 167 -13.96 -18.87 16.39
N ALA A 168 -14.35 -19.79 17.27
CA ALA A 168 -13.42 -20.62 18.03
C ALA A 168 -12.60 -21.55 17.10
N VAL A 169 -13.23 -22.15 16.09
CA VAL A 169 -12.53 -22.92 15.05
C VAL A 169 -11.56 -22.04 14.27
N LEU A 170 -11.95 -20.80 13.91
CA LEU A 170 -11.10 -19.85 13.19
C LEU A 170 -9.86 -19.47 14.01
N GLU A 171 -10.00 -19.25 15.33
CA GLU A 171 -8.88 -18.96 16.23
C GLU A 171 -7.88 -20.13 16.25
N THR A 172 -8.35 -21.37 16.41
CA THR A 172 -7.46 -22.54 16.34
C THR A 172 -6.80 -22.71 14.97
N LEU A 173 -7.49 -22.35 13.89
CA LEU A 173 -6.97 -22.43 12.53
C LEU A 173 -5.92 -21.35 12.24
N ASP A 174 -6.10 -20.13 12.77
CA ASP A 174 -5.13 -19.04 12.69
C ASP A 174 -3.83 -19.37 13.47
N ASP A 175 -3.95 -19.97 14.64
CA ASP A 175 -2.78 -20.48 15.38
C ASP A 175 -2.07 -21.62 14.66
N HIS A 176 -2.82 -22.56 14.05
CA HIS A 176 -2.24 -23.57 13.16
C HIS A 176 -1.56 -22.95 11.93
N TYR A 177 -2.12 -21.89 11.36
CA TYR A 177 -1.52 -21.18 10.22
C TYR A 177 -0.22 -20.47 10.61
N LYS A 178 -0.17 -19.80 11.77
CA LYS A 178 1.07 -19.20 12.31
C LYS A 178 2.19 -20.23 12.46
N ILE A 179 1.90 -21.36 13.10
CA ILE A 179 2.87 -22.46 13.27
C ILE A 179 3.39 -22.96 11.91
N LEU A 180 2.49 -23.14 10.92
CA LEU A 180 2.86 -23.58 9.58
C LEU A 180 3.68 -22.54 8.80
N ASP A 181 3.44 -21.23 8.99
CA ASP A 181 4.24 -20.18 8.34
C ASP A 181 5.61 -20.00 9.01
N GLU A 182 5.70 -20.14 10.33
CA GLU A 182 6.98 -20.22 11.07
C GLU A 182 7.82 -21.43 10.60
N ASP A 183 7.21 -22.61 10.50
CA ASP A 183 7.85 -23.81 9.95
C ASP A 183 8.26 -23.62 8.47
N ARG A 184 7.43 -22.96 7.66
CA ARG A 184 7.75 -22.64 6.26
C ARG A 184 8.97 -21.72 6.15
N ILE A 185 9.01 -20.64 6.93
CA ILE A 185 10.14 -19.70 6.95
C ILE A 185 11.41 -20.43 7.39
N TYR A 186 11.34 -21.25 8.45
CA TYR A 186 12.47 -22.06 8.91
C TYR A 186 12.98 -23.03 7.82
N LEU A 187 12.09 -23.71 7.10
CA LEU A 187 12.44 -24.60 6.00
C LEU A 187 13.01 -23.86 4.78
N GLU A 188 12.50 -22.67 4.45
CA GLU A 188 13.04 -21.81 3.40
C GLU A 188 14.45 -21.31 3.77
N GLU A 189 14.68 -20.87 5.00
CA GLU A 189 16.01 -20.52 5.50
C GLU A 189 16.98 -21.70 5.50
N PHE A 190 16.55 -22.86 6.00
CA PHE A 190 17.37 -24.08 6.01
C PHE A 190 17.73 -24.52 4.58
N SER A 191 16.78 -24.47 3.64
CA SER A 191 17.00 -24.73 2.22
C SER A 191 17.96 -23.71 1.59
N GLY A 192 17.82 -22.42 1.91
CA GLY A 192 18.74 -21.36 1.51
C GLY A 192 20.16 -21.59 2.02
N GLN A 193 20.33 -22.00 3.28
CA GLN A 193 21.63 -22.36 3.84
C GLN A 193 22.22 -23.63 3.20
N ALA A 194 21.39 -24.65 2.95
CA ALA A 194 21.81 -25.89 2.31
C ALA A 194 22.27 -25.66 0.87
N THR A 195 21.50 -24.92 0.07
CA THR A 195 21.86 -24.55 -1.31
C THR A 195 23.07 -23.63 -1.36
N GLN A 196 23.24 -22.70 -0.42
CA GLN A 196 24.46 -21.88 -0.33
C GLN A 196 25.70 -22.73 0.01
N LYS A 197 25.59 -23.71 0.92
CA LYS A 197 26.67 -24.67 1.21
C LYS A 197 26.99 -25.53 -0.01
N MET A 198 25.98 -26.07 -0.69
CA MET A 198 26.12 -26.86 -1.91
C MET A 198 26.88 -26.08 -2.99
N ARG A 199 26.44 -24.85 -3.33
CA ARG A 199 27.13 -23.98 -4.29
C ARG A 199 28.59 -23.68 -3.91
N LYS A 200 28.89 -23.49 -2.61
CA LYS A 200 30.27 -23.29 -2.13
C LYS A 200 31.13 -24.53 -2.34
N TYR A 201 30.59 -25.73 -2.10
CA TYR A 201 31.32 -26.98 -2.35
C TYR A 201 31.44 -27.29 -3.84
N GLU A 202 30.43 -27.01 -4.66
CA GLU A 202 30.48 -27.15 -6.12
C GLU A 202 31.54 -26.22 -6.74
N ALA A 203 31.54 -24.93 -6.39
CA ALA A 203 32.56 -23.99 -6.85
C ALA A 203 33.97 -24.40 -6.38
N ARG A 204 34.12 -24.90 -5.14
CA ARG A 204 35.40 -25.43 -4.67
C ARG A 204 35.84 -26.68 -5.42
N ASN A 205 34.92 -27.58 -5.76
CA ASN A 205 35.22 -28.77 -6.56
C ASN A 205 35.61 -28.40 -7.99
N GLN A 206 35.00 -27.37 -8.59
CA GLN A 206 35.41 -26.84 -9.89
C GLN A 206 36.84 -26.29 -9.86
N VAL A 207 37.17 -25.43 -8.88
CA VAL A 207 38.54 -24.91 -8.72
C VAL A 207 39.56 -26.03 -8.50
N LEU A 208 39.24 -27.02 -7.65
CA LEU A 208 40.11 -28.18 -7.43
C LEU A 208 40.26 -29.06 -8.69
N GLN A 209 39.23 -29.17 -9.52
CA GLN A 209 39.33 -29.87 -10.80
C GLN A 209 40.20 -29.10 -11.79
N GLU A 210 40.05 -27.78 -11.90
CA GLU A 210 40.92 -26.94 -12.73
C GLU A 210 42.38 -26.96 -12.27
N GLU A 211 42.63 -27.04 -10.96
CA GLU A 211 43.97 -27.22 -10.39
C GLU A 211 44.55 -28.60 -10.71
N LEU A 212 43.75 -29.67 -10.62
CA LEU A 212 44.16 -31.02 -11.03
C LEU A 212 44.46 -31.11 -12.52
N ASP A 213 43.61 -30.54 -13.38
CA ASP A 213 43.77 -30.56 -14.83
C ASP A 213 45.03 -29.81 -15.27
N LYS A 214 45.37 -28.69 -14.60
CA LYS A 214 46.65 -27.97 -14.80
C LYS A 214 47.85 -28.81 -14.37
N LEU A 215 47.78 -29.42 -13.18
CA LEU A 215 48.87 -30.23 -12.64
C LEU A 215 49.13 -31.47 -13.52
N ASP A 216 48.08 -32.08 -14.08
CA ASP A 216 48.19 -33.18 -15.04
C ASP A 216 48.83 -32.73 -16.36
N GLU A 217 48.61 -31.48 -16.80
CA GLU A 217 49.28 -30.93 -18.00
C GLU A 217 50.76 -30.61 -17.72
N GLU A 218 51.09 -29.97 -16.59
CA GLU A 218 52.48 -29.76 -16.14
C GLU A 218 53.25 -31.09 -16.05
N VAL A 219 52.58 -32.16 -15.56
CA VAL A 219 53.15 -33.51 -15.50
C VAL A 219 53.33 -34.13 -16.90
N LYS A 220 52.50 -33.81 -17.89
CA LYS A 220 52.72 -34.23 -19.29
C LYS A 220 53.90 -33.48 -19.89
N GLU A 221 53.94 -32.16 -19.79
CA GLU A 221 55.04 -31.33 -20.30
C GLU A 221 56.38 -31.80 -19.73
N ALA A 222 56.49 -31.97 -18.41
CA ALA A 222 57.71 -32.47 -17.76
C ALA A 222 58.09 -33.90 -18.19
N ARG A 223 57.12 -34.76 -18.54
CA ARG A 223 57.39 -36.09 -19.12
C ARG A 223 57.88 -36.00 -20.56
N GLU A 224 57.30 -35.13 -21.38
CA GLU A 224 57.72 -34.91 -22.76
C GLU A 224 59.12 -34.28 -22.84
N GLU A 225 59.43 -33.34 -21.95
CA GLU A 225 60.78 -32.78 -21.78
C GLU A 225 61.77 -33.86 -21.35
N ARG A 226 61.45 -34.66 -20.31
CA ARG A 226 62.28 -35.79 -19.88
C ARG A 226 62.55 -36.77 -21.02
N ASP A 227 61.51 -37.15 -21.76
CA ASP A 227 61.62 -38.10 -22.86
C ASP A 227 62.32 -37.48 -24.09
N GLY A 228 62.26 -36.16 -24.24
CA GLY A 228 63.06 -35.39 -25.21
C GLY A 228 64.55 -35.37 -24.86
N LEU A 229 64.88 -35.05 -23.61
CA LEU A 229 66.24 -35.08 -23.09
C LEU A 229 66.83 -36.49 -23.13
N GLN A 230 66.06 -37.50 -22.74
CA GLN A 230 66.49 -38.90 -22.82
C GLN A 230 66.78 -39.32 -24.27
N ARG A 231 65.90 -39.00 -25.22
CA ARG A 231 66.18 -39.22 -26.66
C ARG A 231 67.42 -38.46 -27.14
N ALA A 232 67.68 -37.25 -26.65
CA ALA A 232 68.87 -36.48 -27.00
C ALA A 232 70.15 -37.13 -26.45
N VAL A 233 70.14 -37.63 -25.21
CA VAL A 233 71.25 -38.36 -24.60
C VAL A 233 71.50 -39.70 -25.32
N GLU A 234 70.44 -40.45 -25.61
CA GLU A 234 70.51 -41.71 -26.38
C GLU A 234 71.04 -41.46 -27.80
N ALA A 235 70.64 -40.36 -28.46
CA ALA A 235 71.15 -39.97 -29.77
C ALA A 235 72.62 -39.47 -29.76
N GLN A 236 73.07 -38.89 -28.64
CA GLN A 236 74.49 -38.56 -28.44
C GLN A 236 75.35 -39.79 -28.09
N GLY A 237 74.74 -40.91 -27.70
CA GLY A 237 75.42 -42.19 -27.51
C GLY A 237 76.41 -42.21 -26.33
N ILE A 238 76.25 -41.31 -25.36
CA ILE A 238 77.15 -41.20 -24.21
C ILE A 238 76.74 -42.21 -23.14
N SER A 239 77.66 -43.10 -22.75
CA SER A 239 77.43 -44.08 -21.68
C SER A 239 77.36 -43.39 -20.32
N MET A 240 76.58 -43.93 -19.37
CA MET A 240 76.60 -43.46 -17.97
C MET A 240 78.04 -43.45 -17.40
N GLN A 241 78.86 -44.42 -17.80
CA GLN A 241 80.28 -44.48 -17.40
C GLN A 241 81.13 -43.34 -17.96
N ASP A 242 80.77 -42.79 -19.13
CA ASP A 242 81.46 -41.62 -19.69
C ASP A 242 80.98 -40.32 -19.03
N ILE A 243 79.73 -40.25 -18.56
CA ILE A 243 79.21 -39.14 -17.74
C ILE A 243 79.88 -39.14 -16.36
N ASP A 244 79.95 -40.29 -15.70
CA ASP A 244 80.66 -40.45 -14.41
C ASP A 244 82.14 -40.11 -14.56
N ARG A 245 82.78 -40.56 -15.65
CA ARG A 245 84.17 -40.22 -15.96
C ARG A 245 84.38 -38.73 -16.26
N MET A 246 83.52 -38.10 -17.06
CA MET A 246 83.57 -36.65 -17.28
C MET A 246 83.31 -35.86 -16.00
N THR A 247 82.45 -36.36 -15.11
CA THR A 247 82.16 -35.71 -13.83
C THR A 247 83.34 -35.83 -12.88
N ALA A 248 83.96 -37.01 -12.74
CA ALA A 248 85.18 -37.21 -11.96
C ALA A 248 86.40 -36.48 -12.55
N GLU A 249 86.54 -36.39 -13.88
CA GLU A 249 87.56 -35.56 -14.53
C GLU A 249 87.29 -34.05 -14.27
N ARG A 250 86.03 -33.59 -14.29
CA ARG A 250 85.68 -32.20 -13.91
C ARG A 250 85.91 -31.92 -12.42
N GLU A 251 85.57 -32.83 -11.52
CA GLU A 251 85.74 -32.67 -10.08
C GLU A 251 87.23 -32.66 -9.69
N ARG A 252 88.04 -33.57 -10.26
CA ARG A 252 89.50 -33.53 -10.11
C ARG A 252 90.13 -32.28 -10.71
N LEU A 253 89.63 -31.79 -11.85
CA LEU A 253 90.07 -30.52 -12.42
C LEU A 253 89.67 -29.34 -11.53
N GLN A 254 88.50 -29.40 -10.88
CA GLN A 254 88.03 -28.39 -9.93
C GLN A 254 88.91 -28.38 -8.67
N GLU A 255 89.21 -29.51 -8.03
CA GLU A 255 90.15 -29.56 -6.90
C GLU A 255 91.55 -29.03 -7.27
N GLY A 256 92.01 -29.31 -8.50
CA GLY A 256 93.26 -28.77 -9.04
C GLY A 256 93.21 -27.26 -9.26
N ILE A 257 92.08 -26.73 -9.72
CA ILE A 257 91.80 -25.29 -9.84
C ILE A 257 91.75 -24.66 -8.44
N ASP A 258 91.03 -25.24 -7.49
CA ASP A 258 90.84 -24.70 -6.15
C ASP A 258 92.17 -24.65 -5.35
N SER A 259 93.01 -25.69 -5.45
CA SER A 259 94.35 -25.69 -4.85
C SER A 259 95.31 -24.68 -5.53
N ALA A 260 95.16 -24.47 -6.84
CA ALA A 260 95.88 -23.43 -7.55
C ALA A 260 95.37 -22.03 -7.18
N MET A 261 94.06 -21.86 -6.98
CA MET A 261 93.43 -20.62 -6.51
C MET A 261 93.83 -20.29 -5.08
N GLN A 262 93.95 -21.26 -4.17
CA GLN A 262 94.43 -21.00 -2.82
C GLN A 262 95.89 -20.51 -2.79
N ARG A 263 96.77 -21.12 -3.60
CA ARG A 263 98.17 -20.64 -3.73
C ARG A 263 98.27 -19.31 -4.48
N LEU A 264 97.33 -19.04 -5.38
CA LEU A 264 97.19 -17.73 -6.02
C LEU A 264 96.75 -16.68 -5.01
N ASP A 265 95.79 -16.98 -4.12
CA ASP A 265 95.30 -16.09 -3.07
C ASP A 265 96.36 -15.80 -1.99
N GLU A 266 97.13 -16.80 -1.56
CA GLU A 266 98.30 -16.62 -0.66
C GLU A 266 99.44 -15.80 -1.27
N ALA A 267 99.49 -15.70 -2.61
CA ALA A 267 100.39 -14.84 -3.34
C ALA A 267 99.78 -13.44 -3.57
N GLN A 268 98.49 -13.36 -3.91
CA GLN A 268 97.73 -12.14 -4.11
C GLN A 268 97.60 -11.33 -2.81
N THR A 269 97.49 -11.97 -1.65
CA THR A 269 97.52 -11.30 -0.33
C THR A 269 98.88 -10.65 -0.05
N LYS A 270 100.00 -11.37 -0.28
CA LYS A 270 101.36 -10.81 -0.13
C LYS A 270 101.70 -9.74 -1.18
N VAL A 271 101.12 -9.85 -2.37
CA VAL A 271 101.18 -8.83 -3.42
C VAL A 271 100.36 -7.61 -2.99
N GLY A 272 99.12 -7.80 -2.52
CA GLY A 272 98.23 -6.75 -2.01
C GLY A 272 98.77 -5.98 -0.81
N GLU A 273 99.52 -6.61 0.09
CA GLU A 273 100.22 -5.90 1.17
C GLU A 273 101.29 -4.93 0.64
N ARG A 274 102.00 -5.31 -0.43
CA ARG A 274 103.04 -4.47 -1.06
C ARG A 274 102.45 -3.45 -2.02
N GLU A 275 101.37 -3.78 -2.73
CA GLU A 275 100.53 -2.84 -3.46
C GLU A 275 99.90 -1.82 -2.51
N GLY A 276 99.53 -2.20 -1.29
CA GLY A 276 99.05 -1.28 -0.25
C GLY A 276 100.12 -0.35 0.35
N GLU A 277 101.40 -0.69 0.24
CA GLU A 277 102.51 0.24 0.52
C GLU A 277 102.86 1.12 -0.69
N ALA A 278 102.68 0.61 -1.91
CA ALA A 278 102.88 1.36 -3.16
C ALA A 278 101.75 2.38 -3.40
N GLY A 279 100.48 1.97 -3.26
CA GLY A 279 99.28 2.80 -3.40
C GLY A 279 99.27 3.97 -2.43
N ARG A 280 99.68 3.78 -1.17
CA ARG A 280 99.86 4.90 -0.21
C ARG A 280 100.88 5.96 -0.65
N LYS A 281 101.78 5.63 -1.58
CA LYS A 281 102.68 6.60 -2.23
C LYS A 281 102.14 7.10 -3.58
N LEU A 282 101.36 6.29 -4.30
CA LEU A 282 100.58 6.71 -5.46
C LEU A 282 99.60 7.83 -5.06
N ASP A 283 98.83 7.66 -3.98
CA ASP A 283 97.90 8.64 -3.38
C ASP A 283 98.57 10.01 -3.13
N GLU A 284 99.86 10.04 -2.78
CA GLU A 284 100.61 11.25 -2.50
C GLU A 284 100.99 12.00 -3.79
N VAL A 285 101.16 11.29 -4.90
CA VAL A 285 101.39 11.85 -6.24
C VAL A 285 100.06 12.22 -6.92
N GLU A 286 98.99 11.44 -6.73
CA GLU A 286 97.65 11.76 -7.22
C GLU A 286 97.15 13.10 -6.66
N ARG A 287 97.38 13.39 -5.38
CA ARG A 287 97.06 14.70 -4.77
C ARG A 287 97.84 15.89 -5.36
N MET A 288 98.89 15.65 -6.14
CA MET A 288 99.58 16.69 -6.93
C MET A 288 99.02 16.77 -8.36
N VAL A 289 98.65 15.63 -8.94
CA VAL A 289 97.94 15.50 -10.22
C VAL A 289 96.56 16.15 -10.18
N ASP A 290 95.75 15.91 -9.15
CA ASP A 290 94.43 16.51 -8.96
C ASP A 290 94.49 18.04 -8.95
N LYS A 291 95.56 18.63 -8.43
CA LYS A 291 95.74 20.09 -8.39
C LYS A 291 96.04 20.68 -9.77
N CYS A 292 96.71 19.92 -10.65
CA CYS A 292 96.90 20.26 -12.05
C CYS A 292 95.61 20.04 -12.87
N ASN A 293 94.91 18.93 -12.63
CA ASN A 293 93.67 18.60 -13.34
C ASN A 293 92.57 19.59 -12.99
N ASN A 294 92.41 20.00 -11.72
CA ASN A 294 91.47 21.07 -11.33
C ASN A 294 91.75 22.39 -12.05
N LEU A 295 93.03 22.73 -12.29
CA LEU A 295 93.42 23.92 -13.05
C LEU A 295 92.96 23.87 -14.52
N ALA A 296 92.79 22.65 -15.06
CA ALA A 296 92.42 22.43 -16.45
C ALA A 296 90.94 22.07 -16.67
N TYR A 297 90.25 21.56 -15.63
CA TYR A 297 88.79 21.51 -15.53
C TYR A 297 88.17 22.91 -15.65
N GLN A 298 88.81 23.95 -15.08
CA GLN A 298 88.37 25.35 -15.24
C GLN A 298 88.62 25.90 -16.65
N ILE A 299 89.57 25.35 -17.40
CA ILE A 299 89.99 25.86 -18.73
C ILE A 299 89.38 25.05 -19.88
N ALA A 300 88.69 23.95 -19.59
CA ALA A 300 87.98 23.14 -20.57
C ALA A 300 88.92 22.52 -21.65
N LEU A 301 90.15 22.13 -21.25
CA LEU A 301 91.18 21.57 -22.14
C LEU A 301 91.91 20.31 -21.59
N ILE A 302 91.84 20.07 -20.27
CA ILE A 302 91.78 18.73 -19.68
C ILE A 302 90.44 18.77 -18.93
N PRO A 303 89.36 18.46 -19.62
CA PRO A 303 89.11 17.26 -20.41
C PRO A 303 89.79 17.19 -21.78
N GLU A 304 90.11 15.98 -22.21
CA GLU A 304 90.27 15.62 -23.62
C GLU A 304 88.91 15.56 -24.34
N THR A 305 88.03 16.51 -24.06
CA THR A 305 86.78 16.90 -24.74
C THR A 305 86.08 17.85 -23.77
N ALA A 306 86.27 19.15 -23.93
CA ALA A 306 85.14 20.05 -23.72
C ALA A 306 84.23 19.93 -24.96
N ALA A 307 83.63 18.75 -25.14
CA ALA A 307 83.09 18.23 -26.41
C ALA A 307 84.05 18.25 -27.64
N ASN A 308 85.29 18.71 -27.48
CA ASN A 308 86.34 18.78 -28.50
C ASN A 308 87.59 18.00 -28.05
N ALA A 309 87.74 16.72 -28.50
CA ALA A 309 88.67 15.63 -28.08
C ALA A 309 88.63 14.33 -29.02
N LYS A 310 89.71 13.58 -29.46
CA LYS A 310 89.95 12.52 -30.59
C LYS A 310 91.04 11.37 -30.58
N GLY A 311 91.91 11.11 -29.60
CA GLY A 311 92.88 10.02 -29.80
C GLY A 311 94.08 9.91 -28.86
N GLN A 312 94.75 11.00 -28.47
CA GLN A 312 95.87 10.98 -27.49
C GLN A 312 95.82 12.17 -26.44
N ASP A 313 96.47 12.12 -25.25
CA ASP A 313 96.01 12.56 -23.88
C ASP A 313 96.78 13.71 -23.10
N TYR A 314 96.15 14.68 -22.33
CA TYR A 314 96.79 15.93 -21.65
C TYR A 314 96.72 15.84 -20.13
N GLU A 315 95.83 15.02 -19.60
CA GLU A 315 95.72 14.83 -18.16
C GLU A 315 97.08 14.35 -17.67
N LEU A 316 97.71 15.15 -16.79
CA LEU A 316 98.92 14.70 -16.11
C LEU A 316 98.45 13.61 -15.16
N GLN A 317 98.43 12.37 -15.64
CA GLN A 317 98.18 11.21 -14.81
C GLN A 317 99.50 10.74 -14.22
N VAL A 318 99.43 10.25 -12.98
CA VAL A 318 100.49 9.43 -12.41
C VAL A 318 100.54 8.18 -13.27
N MET A 319 101.66 7.93 -13.94
CA MET A 319 101.88 6.64 -14.58
C MET A 319 102.21 5.64 -13.48
N ASP A 320 101.17 4.97 -13.01
CA ASP A 320 101.29 3.68 -12.35
C ASP A 320 101.70 2.67 -13.43
N ASP A 321 103.01 2.56 -13.68
CA ASP A 321 103.56 1.64 -14.68
C ASP A 321 103.61 0.20 -14.11
N SER A 322 102.42 -0.35 -13.86
CA SER A 322 102.05 -1.46 -14.74
C SER A 322 101.98 -0.82 -16.13
N GLY A 323 103.00 -1.04 -16.97
CA GLY A 323 103.43 -2.37 -17.41
C GLY A 323 102.24 -3.33 -17.48
N SER A 324 101.02 -2.86 -17.77
CA SER A 324 100.52 -2.18 -18.98
C SER A 324 100.10 -3.21 -20.02
N LEU A 325 99.44 -4.26 -19.54
CA LEU A 325 98.50 -5.03 -20.29
C LEU A 325 97.15 -4.89 -19.57
N LYS A 326 96.16 -4.19 -20.14
CA LYS A 326 95.44 -4.55 -21.37
C LYS A 326 95.19 -6.04 -21.49
N GLY A 327 93.99 -6.42 -21.05
CA GLY A 327 93.25 -7.51 -21.65
C GLY A 327 93.07 -8.74 -20.78
N SER A 328 91.87 -9.29 -20.91
CA SER A 328 91.60 -10.70 -21.14
C SER A 328 92.30 -11.73 -20.25
N GLY A 329 91.45 -12.51 -19.58
CA GLY A 329 91.76 -13.88 -19.22
C GLY A 329 92.47 -14.64 -20.35
N GLY A 330 93.38 -15.51 -19.94
CA GLY A 330 94.37 -16.14 -20.80
C GLY A 330 95.37 -16.96 -20.00
N THR A 331 94.88 -17.52 -18.89
CA THR A 331 95.33 -18.73 -18.20
C THR A 331 96.11 -19.69 -19.13
N PRO A 332 97.21 -20.37 -18.70
CA PRO A 332 97.70 -20.52 -17.32
C PRO A 332 99.20 -20.24 -17.11
N SER A 333 99.54 -19.62 -15.97
CA SER A 333 100.87 -19.68 -15.33
C SER A 333 102.09 -19.12 -16.11
N SER A 334 103.08 -18.50 -15.47
CA SER A 334 103.23 -18.12 -14.05
C SER A 334 104.30 -17.04 -13.94
N SER A 335 104.13 -16.15 -12.95
CA SER A 335 105.23 -15.40 -12.30
C SER A 335 106.18 -14.58 -13.20
N ALA A 336 105.81 -13.33 -13.51
CA ALA A 336 106.66 -12.12 -13.37
C ALA A 336 105.92 -10.86 -13.86
N GLU A 337 106.38 -9.68 -13.40
CA GLU A 337 105.86 -8.31 -13.66
C GLU A 337 104.67 -7.95 -12.73
N ARG A 338 104.86 -7.67 -11.42
CA ARG A 338 105.84 -6.79 -10.73
C ARG A 338 105.83 -5.35 -11.27
N PRO A 339 105.55 -4.32 -10.44
CA PRO A 339 105.83 -2.92 -10.77
C PRO A 339 107.34 -2.64 -10.60
N LEU A 340 108.14 -3.26 -11.48
CA LEU A 340 109.59 -3.13 -11.54
C LEU A 340 110.02 -3.31 -13.00
N ALA A 341 110.71 -2.31 -13.57
CA ALA A 341 111.28 -2.42 -14.91
C ALA A 341 112.40 -3.47 -15.01
N ASP A 342 112.90 -3.97 -13.88
CA ASP A 342 113.78 -5.14 -13.78
C ASP A 342 113.73 -5.76 -12.37
N ALA A 343 113.88 -7.09 -12.26
CA ALA A 343 113.64 -7.87 -11.04
C ALA A 343 114.58 -7.55 -9.85
N THR A 344 115.62 -6.74 -10.06
CA THR A 344 116.52 -6.22 -9.02
C THR A 344 116.71 -4.70 -9.03
N THR A 345 116.11 -3.95 -9.97
CA THR A 345 116.53 -2.55 -10.22
C THR A 345 115.45 -1.54 -10.68
N GLY A 346 114.22 -1.63 -10.15
CA GLY A 346 113.36 -0.45 -9.86
C GLY A 346 112.60 0.22 -11.01
N TYR A 347 112.08 1.43 -10.71
CA TYR A 347 111.66 2.50 -11.65
C TYR A 347 112.39 3.80 -11.29
N LYS A 348 112.54 4.72 -12.25
CA LYS A 348 113.16 6.04 -12.02
C LYS A 348 112.10 7.16 -12.06
N PRO A 349 112.36 8.33 -11.44
CA PRO A 349 111.37 9.44 -11.38
C PRO A 349 110.92 10.07 -12.72
N GLY A 350 111.41 9.59 -13.87
CA GLY A 350 110.99 10.05 -15.19
C GLY A 350 109.81 9.28 -15.79
N ASP A 351 109.52 8.08 -15.26
CA ASP A 351 108.52 7.15 -15.82
C ASP A 351 107.19 7.18 -15.04
N ILE A 352 107.14 7.91 -13.92
CA ILE A 352 105.98 8.04 -13.00
C ILE A 352 104.98 9.10 -13.50
N ILE A 353 105.32 9.85 -14.56
CA ILE A 353 104.45 10.87 -15.18
C ILE A 353 104.72 10.86 -16.68
N ASN A 354 103.67 10.87 -17.51
CA ASN A 354 103.82 11.00 -18.95
C ASN A 354 104.47 12.36 -19.30
N LEU A 355 105.70 12.35 -19.78
CA LEU A 355 106.37 13.55 -20.34
C LEU A 355 105.88 13.90 -21.76
N ASP A 356 104.95 13.11 -22.31
CA ASP A 356 104.42 13.18 -23.68
C ASP A 356 102.90 13.42 -23.73
N VAL A 357 102.35 14.08 -22.69
CA VAL A 357 100.98 14.60 -22.72
C VAL A 357 100.75 15.64 -23.83
N ILE A 358 101.81 16.21 -24.44
CA ILE A 358 101.71 17.55 -25.03
C ILE A 358 101.37 17.60 -26.53
N ASP A 359 102.04 16.80 -27.36
CA ASP A 359 101.69 16.74 -28.80
C ASP A 359 100.41 15.93 -29.06
N ARG A 360 99.91 15.25 -28.02
CA ARG A 360 98.89 14.23 -28.15
C ARG A 360 97.46 14.75 -28.33
N LEU A 361 96.96 15.74 -27.59
CA LEU A 361 95.53 16.14 -27.62
C LEU A 361 95.27 17.22 -28.64
N ARG A 362 96.31 17.67 -29.33
CA ARG A 362 96.19 18.15 -30.69
C ARG A 362 95.58 17.09 -31.62
N SER A 363 95.92 15.81 -31.39
CA SER A 363 95.17 14.64 -31.86
C SER A 363 94.27 14.04 -30.81
N ARG A 364 93.60 14.93 -30.08
CA ARG A 364 92.27 14.66 -29.59
C ARG A 364 91.43 15.91 -30.12
N CYS A 365 90.35 15.73 -30.91
CA CYS A 365 89.30 16.74 -31.28
C CYS A 365 87.81 16.23 -31.56
N PRO A 366 87.49 15.08 -32.23
CA PRO A 366 86.21 14.35 -32.01
C PRO A 366 86.21 12.76 -32.02
N GLU A 367 86.86 12.06 -31.06
CA GLU A 367 86.60 10.63 -30.65
C GLU A 367 85.83 10.56 -29.33
N LEU A 368 86.16 11.37 -28.30
CA LEU A 368 85.27 11.45 -27.14
C LEU A 368 83.91 12.10 -27.53
N ARG A 369 83.78 12.71 -28.72
CA ARG A 369 82.47 13.02 -29.35
C ARG A 369 81.66 11.75 -29.71
N LYS A 370 82.34 10.65 -30.02
CA LYS A 370 81.77 9.31 -30.26
C LYS A 370 81.42 8.62 -28.93
N GLU A 371 82.25 8.79 -27.90
CA GLU A 371 81.97 8.29 -26.55
C GLU A 371 80.82 9.03 -25.86
N ILE A 372 80.75 10.36 -26.01
CA ILE A 372 79.57 11.16 -25.61
C ILE A 372 78.31 10.70 -26.37
N SER A 373 78.44 10.24 -27.63
CA SER A 373 77.31 9.65 -28.37
C SER A 373 76.90 8.27 -27.85
N LYS A 374 77.83 7.48 -27.29
CA LYS A 374 77.56 6.19 -26.65
C LYS A 374 76.92 6.35 -25.27
N ARG A 375 77.39 7.31 -24.46
CA ARG A 375 76.71 7.76 -23.23
C ARG A 375 75.30 8.29 -23.51
N ARG A 376 75.13 9.07 -24.58
CA ARG A 376 73.79 9.49 -25.06
C ARG A 376 72.94 8.30 -25.50
N GLY A 377 73.54 7.24 -26.06
CA GLY A 377 72.85 5.99 -26.39
C GLY A 377 72.38 5.22 -25.15
N ALA A 378 73.22 5.09 -24.12
CA ALA A 378 72.82 4.48 -22.85
C ALA A 378 71.71 5.29 -22.15
N ALA A 379 71.86 6.61 -22.06
CA ALA A 379 70.81 7.49 -21.56
C ALA A 379 69.53 7.45 -22.41
N MET A 380 69.62 7.12 -23.71
CA MET A 380 68.45 6.91 -24.57
C MET A 380 67.78 5.54 -24.34
N VAL A 381 68.54 4.51 -23.93
CA VAL A 381 67.99 3.22 -23.49
C VAL A 381 67.32 3.35 -22.13
N ASP A 382 67.91 4.11 -21.20
CA ASP A 382 67.27 4.41 -19.91
C ASP A 382 66.03 5.31 -20.12
N MET A 383 66.08 6.31 -21.00
CA MET A 383 64.87 7.04 -21.42
C MET A 383 63.84 6.17 -22.13
N MET A 384 64.23 5.11 -22.87
CA MET A 384 63.27 4.15 -23.43
C MET A 384 62.62 3.32 -22.34
N LYS A 385 63.36 2.85 -21.32
CA LYS A 385 62.78 2.17 -20.15
C LYS A 385 61.85 3.07 -19.35
N ASP A 386 62.25 4.32 -19.11
CA ASP A 386 61.39 5.31 -18.46
C ASP A 386 60.15 5.63 -19.32
N HIS A 387 60.26 5.55 -20.66
CA HIS A 387 59.13 5.69 -21.57
C HIS A 387 58.19 4.48 -21.53
N GLU A 388 58.72 3.26 -21.56
CA GLU A 388 57.95 2.01 -21.38
C GLU A 388 57.25 1.98 -20.01
N LEU A 389 57.92 2.44 -18.94
CA LEU A 389 57.30 2.64 -17.62
C LEU A 389 56.20 3.71 -17.65
N LEU A 390 56.42 4.85 -18.32
CA LEU A 390 55.40 5.88 -18.49
C LEU A 390 54.22 5.42 -19.37
N GLU A 391 54.47 4.54 -20.34
CA GLU A 391 53.46 3.97 -21.23
C GLU A 391 52.62 2.91 -20.50
N GLY A 392 53.25 2.01 -19.72
CA GLY A 392 52.52 1.11 -18.82
C GLY A 392 51.78 1.84 -17.69
N ILE A 393 52.31 2.97 -17.18
CA ILE A 393 51.56 3.83 -16.23
C ILE A 393 50.39 4.54 -16.94
N LYS A 394 50.53 4.95 -18.21
CA LYS A 394 49.42 5.51 -18.99
C LYS A 394 48.35 4.46 -19.26
N GLU A 395 48.72 3.26 -19.69
CA GLU A 395 47.82 2.14 -19.94
C GLU A 395 47.06 1.79 -18.64
N ALA A 396 47.75 1.71 -17.50
CA ALA A 396 47.10 1.53 -16.19
C ALA A 396 46.17 2.71 -15.79
N ILE A 397 46.49 3.95 -16.17
CA ILE A 397 45.62 5.11 -15.98
C ILE A 397 44.41 5.07 -16.93
N GLU A 398 44.57 4.56 -18.15
CA GLU A 398 43.53 4.44 -19.17
C GLU A 398 42.57 3.28 -18.85
N ASP A 399 43.09 2.15 -18.36
CA ASP A 399 42.34 1.06 -17.73
C ASP A 399 41.52 1.56 -16.54
N LYS A 400 42.14 2.27 -15.59
CA LYS A 400 41.44 2.87 -14.45
C LYS A 400 40.46 3.96 -14.89
N GLY A 401 40.73 4.65 -15.99
CA GLY A 401 39.82 5.57 -16.66
C GLY A 401 38.57 4.84 -17.16
N SER A 402 38.74 3.74 -17.88
CA SER A 402 37.65 2.89 -18.39
C SER A 402 36.84 2.27 -17.26
N GLU A 403 37.47 1.85 -16.16
CA GLU A 403 36.80 1.35 -14.96
C GLU A 403 35.97 2.46 -14.29
N VAL A 404 36.51 3.68 -14.19
CA VAL A 404 35.79 4.86 -13.70
C VAL A 404 34.64 5.25 -14.63
N GLU A 405 34.78 5.11 -15.95
CA GLU A 405 33.69 5.36 -16.90
C GLU A 405 32.60 4.28 -16.82
N ALA A 406 32.97 3.01 -16.73
CA ALA A 406 32.04 1.91 -16.48
C ALA A 406 31.29 2.09 -15.15
N LEU A 407 31.98 2.53 -14.09
CA LEU A 407 31.35 2.90 -12.82
C LEU A 407 30.43 4.12 -12.95
N LYS A 408 30.83 5.18 -13.67
CA LYS A 408 29.96 6.34 -13.98
C LYS A 408 28.70 5.93 -14.75
N HIS A 409 28.81 5.02 -15.71
CA HIS A 409 27.67 4.46 -16.43
C HIS A 409 26.76 3.64 -15.49
N ARG A 410 27.35 2.84 -14.59
CA ARG A 410 26.60 2.06 -13.59
C ARG A 410 25.87 2.95 -12.58
N VAL A 411 26.52 4.03 -12.11
CA VAL A 411 25.92 5.05 -11.24
C VAL A 411 24.81 5.80 -11.98
N ARG A 412 25.01 6.19 -13.25
CA ARG A 412 23.97 6.85 -14.04
C ARG A 412 22.75 5.94 -14.24
N ALA A 413 22.96 4.68 -14.60
CA ALA A 413 21.87 3.71 -14.73
C ALA A 413 21.13 3.50 -13.39
N ALA A 414 21.85 3.37 -12.27
CA ALA A 414 21.25 3.28 -10.95
C ALA A 414 20.47 4.56 -10.57
N GLN A 415 20.94 5.73 -11.00
CA GLN A 415 20.27 7.00 -10.74
C GLN A 415 19.03 7.21 -11.64
N GLU A 416 19.07 6.77 -12.90
CA GLU A 416 17.88 6.73 -13.77
C GLU A 416 16.81 5.77 -13.24
N GLU A 417 17.19 4.59 -12.73
CA GLU A 417 16.24 3.67 -12.07
C GLU A 417 15.73 4.23 -10.73
N TYR A 418 16.57 4.95 -9.98
CA TYR A 418 16.13 5.67 -8.78
C TYR A 418 15.15 6.80 -9.12
N GLU A 419 15.38 7.56 -10.19
CA GLU A 419 14.48 8.62 -10.64
C GLU A 419 13.15 8.03 -11.15
N LYS A 420 13.16 6.95 -11.95
CA LYS A 420 11.94 6.23 -12.35
C LYS A 420 11.16 5.69 -11.15
N THR A 421 11.81 5.01 -10.21
CA THR A 421 11.14 4.47 -9.02
C THR A 421 10.62 5.57 -8.10
N LYS A 422 11.34 6.70 -7.99
CA LYS A 422 10.86 7.91 -7.30
C LYS A 422 9.65 8.51 -8.00
N GLU A 423 9.67 8.68 -9.33
CA GLU A 423 8.54 9.19 -10.12
C GLU A 423 7.31 8.30 -9.96
N VAL A 424 7.45 6.99 -10.13
CA VAL A 424 6.38 6.00 -9.90
C VAL A 424 5.86 6.07 -8.46
N THR A 425 6.74 6.18 -7.46
CA THR A 425 6.34 6.33 -6.05
C THR A 425 5.59 7.65 -5.82
N THR A 426 6.01 8.76 -6.43
CA THR A 426 5.30 10.04 -6.33
C THR A 426 3.96 10.03 -7.05
N ALA A 427 3.86 9.39 -8.22
CA ALA A 427 2.61 9.23 -8.94
C ALA A 427 1.63 8.33 -8.16
N HIS A 428 2.11 7.25 -7.56
CA HIS A 428 1.31 6.38 -6.70
C HIS A 428 0.83 7.13 -5.44
N LYS A 429 1.69 7.94 -4.80
CA LYS A 429 1.29 8.82 -3.69
C LYS A 429 0.24 9.84 -4.11
N MET A 430 0.42 10.54 -5.23
CA MET A 430 -0.58 11.49 -5.73
C MET A 430 -1.92 10.80 -6.06
N ALA A 431 -1.90 9.55 -6.54
CA ALA A 431 -3.10 8.76 -6.77
C ALA A 431 -3.78 8.33 -5.45
N SER A 432 -3.01 7.89 -4.44
CA SER A 432 -3.56 7.57 -3.12
C SER A 432 -4.10 8.80 -2.41
N ASP A 433 -3.41 9.94 -2.49
CA ASP A 433 -3.83 11.20 -1.87
C ASP A 433 -5.13 11.72 -2.52
N ALA A 434 -5.27 11.60 -3.85
CA ALA A 434 -6.51 11.92 -4.54
C ALA A 434 -7.67 10.96 -4.18
N GLN A 435 -7.37 9.67 -3.94
CA GLN A 435 -8.37 8.72 -3.44
C GLN A 435 -8.77 9.04 -1.99
N ILE A 436 -7.82 9.43 -1.12
CA ILE A 436 -8.07 9.89 0.25
C ILE A 436 -8.96 11.14 0.22
N GLU A 437 -8.63 12.16 -0.57
CA GLU A 437 -9.45 13.39 -0.71
C GLU A 437 -10.87 13.07 -1.19
N LYS A 438 -11.04 12.08 -2.09
CA LYS A 438 -12.37 11.61 -2.53
C LYS A 438 -13.12 10.93 -1.39
N MET A 439 -12.47 10.05 -0.62
CA MET A 439 -13.09 9.42 0.55
C MET A 439 -13.43 10.44 1.65
N GLU A 440 -12.58 11.44 1.90
CA GLU A 440 -12.86 12.52 2.84
C GLU A 440 -14.04 13.39 2.39
N LYS A 441 -14.18 13.65 1.08
CA LYS A 441 -15.36 14.31 0.49
C LYS A 441 -16.63 13.47 0.60
N GLU A 442 -16.53 12.14 0.50
CA GLU A 442 -17.66 11.23 0.71
C GLU A 442 -18.02 11.12 2.20
N ILE A 443 -17.05 11.02 3.10
CA ILE A 443 -17.25 11.03 4.57
C ILE A 443 -17.85 12.35 5.05
N SER A 444 -17.36 13.49 4.56
CA SER A 444 -17.93 14.81 4.91
C SER A 444 -19.34 14.99 4.36
N ARG A 445 -19.64 14.50 3.15
CA ARG A 445 -21.02 14.45 2.61
C ARG A 445 -21.93 13.53 3.46
N MET A 446 -21.45 12.35 3.85
CA MET A 446 -22.20 11.45 4.72
C MET A 446 -22.44 12.07 6.10
N ARG A 447 -21.45 12.71 6.70
CA ARG A 447 -21.61 13.44 7.98
C ARG A 447 -22.61 14.59 7.86
N ALA A 448 -22.60 15.35 6.77
CA ALA A 448 -23.59 16.39 6.52
C ALA A 448 -25.00 15.80 6.37
N GLY A 449 -25.17 14.72 5.59
CA GLY A 449 -26.45 14.04 5.42
C GLY A 449 -26.97 13.38 6.71
N LEU A 450 -26.10 12.79 7.54
CA LEU A 450 -26.48 12.31 8.87
C LEU A 450 -26.90 13.48 9.77
N SER A 451 -26.16 14.59 9.78
CA SER A 451 -26.51 15.77 10.58
C SER A 451 -27.86 16.39 10.16
N GLU A 452 -28.14 16.43 8.86
CA GLU A 452 -29.43 16.90 8.32
C GLU A 452 -30.56 15.92 8.69
N SER A 453 -30.33 14.60 8.57
CA SER A 453 -31.29 13.58 8.97
C SER A 453 -31.57 13.59 10.48
N VAL A 454 -30.55 13.84 11.31
CA VAL A 454 -30.71 13.97 12.77
C VAL A 454 -31.53 15.23 13.10
N GLN A 455 -31.22 16.39 12.52
CA GLN A 455 -32.01 17.61 12.70
C GLN A 455 -33.47 17.45 12.28
N LEU A 456 -33.74 16.70 11.21
CA LEU A 456 -35.10 16.41 10.73
C LEU A 456 -35.83 15.47 11.71
N MET A 457 -35.13 14.51 12.32
CA MET A 457 -35.70 13.64 13.36
C MET A 457 -35.93 14.39 14.68
N GLU A 458 -35.00 15.23 15.13
CA GLU A 458 -35.18 16.12 16.29
C GLU A 458 -36.37 17.07 16.08
N GLN A 459 -36.53 17.65 14.88
CA GLN A 459 -37.68 18.49 14.57
C GLN A 459 -39.00 17.70 14.59
N ARG A 460 -39.01 16.44 14.13
CA ARG A 460 -40.18 15.55 14.24
C ARG A 460 -40.49 15.20 15.69
N GLU A 461 -39.50 14.90 16.50
CA GLU A 461 -39.65 14.63 17.94
C GLU A 461 -40.26 15.85 18.66
N ILE A 462 -39.73 17.05 18.42
CA ILE A 462 -40.26 18.30 18.98
C ILE A 462 -41.71 18.53 18.54
N ASN A 463 -42.04 18.37 17.25
CA ASN A 463 -43.41 18.52 16.78
C ASN A 463 -44.37 17.50 17.43
N THR A 464 -43.96 16.23 17.50
CA THR A 464 -44.77 15.16 18.11
C THR A 464 -44.96 15.40 19.62
N THR A 465 -43.94 15.95 20.29
CA THR A 465 -44.00 16.34 21.71
C THR A 465 -44.98 17.50 21.91
N ILE A 466 -44.96 18.52 21.04
CA ILE A 466 -45.91 19.64 21.08
C ILE A 466 -47.35 19.15 20.82
N GLU A 467 -47.54 18.23 19.87
CA GLU A 467 -48.85 17.62 19.62
C GLU A 467 -49.34 16.82 20.83
N TYR A 468 -48.46 16.03 21.46
CA TYR A 468 -48.76 15.32 22.70
C TYR A 468 -49.12 16.27 23.84
N GLU A 469 -48.34 17.33 24.08
CA GLU A 469 -48.63 18.35 25.09
C GLU A 469 -49.98 19.03 24.84
N GLN A 470 -50.30 19.38 23.59
CA GLN A 470 -51.61 19.92 23.23
C GLN A 470 -52.76 18.92 23.50
N MET A 471 -52.56 17.64 23.21
CA MET A 471 -53.56 16.60 23.48
C MET A 471 -53.75 16.36 24.98
N VAL A 472 -52.67 16.40 25.77
CA VAL A 472 -52.74 16.36 27.25
C VAL A 472 -53.49 17.58 27.79
N LEU A 473 -53.21 18.78 27.26
CA LEU A 473 -53.93 20.00 27.65
C LEU A 473 -55.43 19.90 27.30
N ARG A 474 -55.81 19.49 26.08
CA ARG A 474 -57.22 19.27 25.70
C ARG A 474 -57.90 18.19 26.55
N ALA A 475 -57.20 17.10 26.87
CA ALA A 475 -57.73 16.07 27.75
C ALA A 475 -57.92 16.57 29.19
N SER A 476 -57.05 17.47 29.66
CA SER A 476 -57.20 18.12 30.97
C SER A 476 -58.35 19.12 31.01
N SER A 477 -58.53 19.95 29.96
CA SER A 477 -59.66 20.90 29.89
C SER A 477 -61.00 20.17 29.77
N LEU A 478 -61.10 19.14 28.93
CA LEU A 478 -62.30 18.31 28.82
C LEU A 478 -62.63 17.61 30.16
N ARG A 479 -61.60 17.16 30.90
CA ARG A 479 -61.79 16.59 32.24
C ARG A 479 -62.30 17.63 33.25
N GLU A 480 -61.79 18.86 33.18
CA GLU A 480 -62.26 19.96 34.03
C GLU A 480 -63.70 20.37 33.67
N GLU A 481 -64.04 20.49 32.38
CA GLU A 481 -65.40 20.69 31.88
C GLU A 481 -66.36 19.61 32.42
N LEU A 482 -66.04 18.32 32.23
CA LEU A 482 -66.82 17.20 32.76
C LEU A 482 -66.93 17.23 34.29
N HIS A 483 -65.87 17.60 35.03
CA HIS A 483 -65.95 17.76 36.48
C HIS A 483 -66.87 18.92 36.89
N THR A 484 -66.86 20.05 36.17
CA THR A 484 -67.78 21.16 36.44
C THR A 484 -69.24 20.82 36.11
N GLU A 485 -69.48 20.05 35.04
CA GLU A 485 -70.82 19.60 34.68
C GLU A 485 -71.35 18.55 35.66
N ILE A 486 -70.52 17.59 36.09
CA ILE A 486 -70.85 16.67 37.19
C ILE A 486 -71.14 17.44 38.47
N ALA A 487 -70.34 18.44 38.83
CA ALA A 487 -70.58 19.27 40.02
C ALA A 487 -71.90 20.04 39.93
N ARG A 488 -72.27 20.54 38.75
CA ARG A 488 -73.58 21.16 38.51
C ARG A 488 -74.72 20.15 38.67
N ILE A 489 -74.66 19.00 38.01
CA ILE A 489 -75.69 17.95 38.12
C ILE A 489 -75.85 17.51 39.58
N LEU A 490 -74.74 17.35 40.31
CA LEU A 490 -74.74 16.96 41.71
C LEU A 490 -75.36 18.06 42.60
N ASN A 491 -75.11 19.33 42.30
CA ASN A 491 -75.82 20.45 42.94
C ASN A 491 -77.32 20.45 42.63
N ASP A 492 -77.71 20.22 41.37
CA ASP A 492 -79.13 20.17 40.96
C ASP A 492 -79.86 18.99 41.65
N VAL A 493 -79.20 17.83 41.78
CA VAL A 493 -79.69 16.67 42.55
C VAL A 493 -79.76 16.97 44.06
N ILE A 494 -78.79 17.68 44.63
CA ILE A 494 -78.87 18.13 46.03
C ILE A 494 -80.07 19.05 46.21
N MET A 495 -80.25 20.07 45.36
CA MET A 495 -81.38 21.00 45.45
C MET A 495 -82.73 20.28 45.31
N PHE A 496 -82.85 19.33 44.37
CA PHE A 496 -84.04 18.49 44.22
C PHE A 496 -84.31 17.63 45.46
N LYS A 497 -83.25 17.03 46.04
CA LYS A 497 -83.36 16.29 47.30
C LYS A 497 -83.81 17.19 48.45
N THR A 498 -83.24 18.38 48.61
CA THR A 498 -83.64 19.33 49.66
C THR A 498 -85.11 19.72 49.48
N HIS A 499 -85.54 20.02 48.26
CA HIS A 499 -86.93 20.35 47.96
C HIS A 499 -87.90 19.20 48.24
N ILE A 500 -87.54 17.94 47.95
CA ILE A 500 -88.32 16.77 48.37
C ILE A 500 -88.34 16.63 49.89
N GLN A 501 -87.20 16.84 50.58
CA GLN A 501 -87.15 16.75 52.04
C GLN A 501 -87.99 17.84 52.73
N GLU A 502 -87.97 19.07 52.21
CA GLU A 502 -88.86 20.16 52.63
C GLU A 502 -90.33 19.80 52.36
N SER A 503 -90.67 19.38 51.14
CA SER A 503 -92.04 18.96 50.79
C SER A 503 -92.54 17.81 51.68
N LEU A 504 -91.69 16.81 51.95
CA LEU A 504 -92.05 15.68 52.79
C LEU A 504 -92.24 16.08 54.26
N HIS A 505 -91.45 17.06 54.74
CA HIS A 505 -91.59 17.65 56.07
C HIS A 505 -92.85 18.52 56.18
N GLU A 506 -93.20 19.27 55.13
CA GLU A 506 -94.48 19.98 55.03
C GLU A 506 -95.67 19.00 55.03
N TYR A 507 -95.59 17.88 54.31
CA TYR A 507 -96.59 16.81 54.37
C TYR A 507 -96.65 16.12 55.74
N GLU A 508 -95.52 15.89 56.41
CA GLU A 508 -95.47 15.33 57.76
C GLU A 508 -96.11 16.28 58.78
N SER A 509 -95.79 17.58 58.70
CA SER A 509 -96.43 18.62 59.52
C SER A 509 -97.93 18.71 59.25
N PHE A 510 -98.36 18.67 57.98
CA PHE A 510 -99.77 18.68 57.61
C PHE A 510 -100.52 17.44 58.14
N VAL A 511 -99.90 16.25 58.06
CA VAL A 511 -100.47 15.02 58.63
C VAL A 511 -100.53 15.11 60.16
N ALA A 512 -99.53 15.69 60.81
CA ALA A 512 -99.56 15.94 62.26
C ALA A 512 -100.70 16.91 62.65
N ASP A 513 -100.86 18.04 61.95
CA ASP A 513 -101.94 19.01 62.17
C ASP A 513 -103.33 18.39 61.97
N VAL A 514 -103.49 17.52 60.96
CA VAL A 514 -104.74 16.77 60.72
C VAL A 514 -104.97 15.72 61.81
N LEU A 515 -103.91 15.04 62.28
CA LEU A 515 -104.02 14.09 63.38
C LEU A 515 -104.40 14.78 64.70
N GLU A 516 -103.84 15.96 65.01
CA GLU A 516 -104.23 16.76 66.18
C GLU A 516 -105.70 17.21 66.11
N LYS A 517 -106.21 17.52 64.91
CA LYS A 517 -107.64 17.83 64.69
C LYS A 517 -108.55 16.62 64.85
N GLU A 518 -108.20 15.47 64.27
CA GLU A 518 -108.97 14.22 64.39
C GLU A 518 -108.93 13.64 65.82
N LEU A 519 -107.87 13.92 66.61
CA LEU A 519 -107.76 13.56 68.03
C LEU A 519 -108.54 14.48 68.99
N GLY A 520 -109.14 15.57 68.50
CA GLY A 520 -110.13 16.36 69.24
C GLY A 520 -109.57 17.17 70.42
N VAL A 521 -108.52 17.96 70.21
CA VAL A 521 -107.90 18.82 71.26
C VAL A 521 -108.24 20.32 71.09
N GLU A 522 -109.51 20.66 70.82
CA GLU A 522 -110.00 22.05 70.75
C GLU A 522 -111.07 22.43 71.81
N GLU A 523 -111.42 21.58 72.77
CA GLU A 523 -112.29 21.97 73.92
C GLU A 523 -111.52 22.26 75.25
N ALA A 524 -110.18 22.31 75.23
CA ALA A 524 -109.38 22.28 76.48
C ALA A 524 -108.40 23.45 76.69
N LYS A 525 -108.49 24.57 75.95
CA LYS A 525 -107.48 25.66 75.99
C LYS A 525 -107.98 27.08 76.30
N GLU A 526 -109.27 27.34 76.56
CA GLU A 526 -109.74 28.69 76.95
C GLU A 526 -109.64 29.01 78.46
N ASP A 527 -109.56 28.01 79.34
CA ASP A 527 -109.72 28.22 80.80
C ASP A 527 -108.43 28.54 81.61
N THR A 528 -107.26 28.72 80.96
CA THR A 528 -105.96 28.85 81.68
C THR A 528 -105.07 30.04 81.28
N GLN A 529 -105.66 31.21 80.97
CA GLN A 529 -104.92 32.49 80.95
C GLN A 529 -105.59 33.62 81.76
N THR A 530 -106.09 33.29 82.95
CA THR A 530 -106.35 34.29 84.01
C THR A 530 -105.54 34.00 85.27
N MET A 531 -104.20 34.13 85.20
CA MET A 531 -103.42 34.48 86.39
C MET A 531 -102.04 35.08 86.08
N GLN A 532 -101.76 36.17 86.82
CA GLN A 532 -100.45 36.75 87.15
C GLN A 532 -99.81 37.74 86.15
N HIS A 533 -99.88 39.01 86.57
CA HIS A 533 -98.86 40.05 86.44
C HIS A 533 -97.49 39.60 86.99
#